data_AF-A0A5C8LID5-F1
#
_entry.id   AF-A0A5C8LID5-F1
#
_cell.length_a   1.000
_cell.length_b   1.000
_cell.length_c   1.000
_cell.angle_alpha   90.00
_cell.angle_beta   90.00
_cell.angle_gamma   90.00
#
_symmetry.space_group_name_H-M   'P 1'
#
loop_
_entity.id
_entity.type
_entity.pdbx_description
1 polymer ?
#
loop_
_entity_poly.entity_id
_entity_poly.type
_entity_poly.pdbx_seq_one_letter_code
_entity_poly.pdbx_strand_id
1 'polypeptide(L)'
;MKQLKSLSSQKHYGFCLVMTLFVIFFACKNSGKETESVNEAMSPPTDSTSTQKDPVVKLEEYKIVLASDKDKIKSNENLTLSIWIGDKGISPFNEGNIKQDSNTFPARLGQYAKIEPYAPDFNISSPDYGCIRIDKSGSVIQYTLSPKKTKGIYRISAIVKLYEGEDCIGTPVPKTSRTLTITVELNLWDQILFKLEELGSIFWDKLLSFWGALLTFLFGIVFLYVKRKFSKDKS
;
A
#
# COMPACT_ATOMS: atom_id res chain seq x y z
N MET A 1 -31.63 8.50 32.50
CA MET A 1 -30.25 9.05 32.56
C MET A 1 -29.86 9.52 31.16
N LYS A 2 -30.06 10.82 30.91
CA LYS A 2 -29.03 11.82 30.57
C LYS A 2 -28.20 11.53 29.31
N GLN A 3 -28.78 11.99 28.20
CA GLN A 3 -28.11 12.49 27.01
C GLN A 3 -27.04 13.52 27.37
N LEU A 4 -25.83 13.38 26.80
CA LEU A 4 -24.82 14.44 26.76
C LEU A 4 -24.46 14.72 25.30
N LYS A 5 -25.06 15.80 24.78
CA LYS A 5 -24.50 16.63 23.72
C LYS A 5 -23.26 17.34 24.28
N SER A 6 -22.17 17.43 23.51
CA SER A 6 -21.24 18.55 23.64
C SER A 6 -20.61 18.88 22.29
N LEU A 7 -20.89 20.11 21.86
CA LEU A 7 -20.35 20.80 20.69
C LEU A 7 -18.92 21.30 20.96
N SER A 8 -18.09 21.32 19.92
CA SER A 8 -16.94 22.21 19.77
C SER A 8 -16.78 22.44 18.25
N SER A 9 -17.48 23.41 17.65
CA SER A 9 -17.11 24.84 17.58
C SER A 9 -15.71 25.00 16.98
N GLN A 10 -15.59 24.98 15.65
CA GLN A 10 -15.72 26.14 14.76
C GLN A 10 -14.67 27.22 15.04
N LYS A 11 -13.53 27.13 14.34
CA LYS A 11 -12.60 28.24 14.05
C LYS A 11 -11.55 27.75 13.04
N HIS A 12 -11.84 27.79 11.74
CA HIS A 12 -10.84 27.88 10.65
C HIS A 12 -11.56 28.21 9.33
N TYR A 13 -12.32 29.31 9.31
CA TYR A 13 -12.76 29.94 8.06
C TYR A 13 -12.14 31.33 8.01
N GLY A 14 -10.86 31.39 7.65
CA GLY A 14 -10.10 32.64 7.65
C GLY A 14 -8.90 32.66 6.72
N PHE A 15 -8.84 31.76 5.74
CA PHE A 15 -7.68 31.70 4.83
C PHE A 15 -8.02 31.49 3.34
N CYS A 16 -9.31 31.46 2.96
CA CYS A 16 -9.73 31.13 1.58
C CYS A 16 -9.94 32.32 0.64
N LEU A 17 -9.68 33.58 1.02
CA LEU A 17 -10.15 34.75 0.25
C LEU A 17 -9.06 35.58 -0.47
N VAL A 18 -7.81 35.13 -0.52
CA VAL A 18 -6.73 35.86 -1.25
C VAL A 18 -6.14 35.06 -2.43
N MET A 19 -6.68 33.86 -2.74
CA MET A 19 -6.22 33.02 -3.85
C MET A 19 -7.29 32.78 -4.93
N THR A 20 -8.18 33.76 -5.16
CA THR A 20 -9.27 33.69 -6.15
C THR A 20 -8.96 34.44 -7.45
N LEU A 21 -7.71 34.40 -7.95
CA LEU A 21 -7.37 35.03 -9.24
C LEU A 21 -6.44 34.23 -10.17
N PHE A 22 -6.11 32.96 -9.88
CA PHE A 22 -5.18 32.19 -10.72
C PHE A 22 -5.63 30.80 -11.21
N VAL A 23 -6.90 30.42 -11.05
CA VAL A 23 -7.38 29.10 -11.50
C VAL A 23 -8.67 29.24 -12.32
N ILE A 24 -8.56 29.75 -13.55
CA ILE A 24 -9.65 29.74 -14.55
C ILE A 24 -9.35 28.84 -15.77
N PHE A 25 -8.17 28.23 -15.87
CA PHE A 25 -7.84 27.37 -17.02
C PHE A 25 -7.49 25.96 -16.56
N PHE A 26 -8.47 25.09 -16.34
CA PHE A 26 -8.36 23.63 -16.57
C PHE A 26 -9.73 22.97 -16.27
N ALA A 27 -10.72 23.25 -17.10
CA ALA A 27 -11.95 22.45 -17.17
C ALA A 27 -12.14 22.01 -18.63
N CYS A 28 -11.50 20.90 -18.99
CA CYS A 28 -11.72 20.25 -20.28
C CYS A 28 -11.59 18.75 -20.12
N LYS A 29 -12.55 18.01 -20.73
CA LYS A 29 -12.58 16.56 -20.98
C LYS A 29 -12.82 15.68 -19.74
N ASN A 30 -13.70 14.67 -19.74
CA ASN A 30 -14.17 13.83 -20.85
C ASN A 30 -15.46 13.11 -20.40
N SER A 31 -16.55 13.20 -21.16
CA SER A 31 -17.77 12.40 -20.95
C SER A 31 -17.58 11.06 -21.67
N GLY A 32 -17.39 10.00 -20.89
CA GLY A 32 -17.20 8.63 -21.35
C GLY A 32 -18.54 7.89 -21.45
N LYS A 33 -18.71 7.21 -22.58
CA LYS A 33 -19.90 6.53 -23.10
C LYS A 33 -20.46 5.42 -22.19
N GLU A 34 -21.79 5.29 -22.26
CA GLU A 34 -22.59 4.13 -21.89
C GLU A 34 -21.98 2.82 -22.41
N THR A 35 -21.98 1.79 -21.56
CA THR A 35 -21.69 0.39 -21.94
C THR A 35 -22.91 -0.46 -21.59
N GLU A 36 -23.60 -0.84 -22.67
CA GLU A 36 -24.29 -2.10 -22.97
C GLU A 36 -24.57 -3.11 -21.83
N SER A 37 -25.87 -3.39 -21.70
CA SER A 37 -26.49 -4.50 -20.98
C SER A 37 -26.18 -5.86 -21.63
N VAL A 38 -25.64 -6.80 -20.86
CA VAL A 38 -25.53 -8.22 -21.27
C VAL A 38 -26.60 -9.04 -20.56
N ASN A 39 -27.36 -9.78 -21.37
CA ASN A 39 -28.48 -10.62 -20.96
C ASN A 39 -28.02 -11.85 -20.16
N GLU A 40 -28.77 -12.12 -19.10
CA GLU A 40 -28.62 -13.22 -18.17
C GLU A 40 -29.41 -14.43 -18.69
N ALA A 41 -28.71 -15.45 -19.20
CA ALA A 41 -29.31 -16.72 -19.60
C ALA A 41 -29.22 -17.72 -18.45
N MET A 42 -30.31 -17.80 -17.68
CA MET A 42 -30.56 -18.78 -16.64
C MET A 42 -30.60 -20.21 -17.23
N SER A 43 -29.66 -21.08 -16.84
CA SER A 43 -29.70 -22.52 -17.14
C SER A 43 -30.10 -23.32 -15.89
N PRO A 44 -30.84 -24.43 -16.04
CA PRO A 44 -31.42 -25.19 -14.93
C PRO A 44 -30.39 -25.98 -14.11
N PRO A 45 -30.70 -26.29 -12.83
CA PRO A 45 -29.82 -27.06 -11.96
C PRO A 45 -29.86 -28.55 -12.32
N THR A 46 -28.77 -29.05 -12.90
CA THR A 46 -28.56 -30.50 -13.06
C THR A 46 -27.95 -31.04 -11.78
N ASP A 47 -28.84 -31.53 -10.93
CA ASP A 47 -28.53 -32.27 -9.71
C ASP A 47 -27.94 -33.64 -10.08
N SER A 48 -26.64 -33.83 -9.87
CA SER A 48 -26.02 -35.16 -9.94
C SER A 48 -24.85 -35.23 -8.95
N THR A 49 -25.22 -35.52 -7.70
CA THR A 49 -24.33 -36.03 -6.68
C THR A 49 -23.83 -37.41 -7.10
N SER A 50 -22.71 -37.43 -7.82
CA SER A 50 -21.90 -38.63 -8.03
C SER A 50 -20.65 -38.48 -7.16
N THR A 51 -20.64 -39.15 -6.01
CA THR A 51 -19.42 -39.33 -5.20
C THR A 51 -18.52 -40.34 -5.92
N GLN A 52 -17.95 -39.92 -7.05
CA GLN A 52 -16.91 -40.67 -7.72
C GLN A 52 -15.62 -40.41 -6.95
N LYS A 53 -15.16 -41.44 -6.24
CA LYS A 53 -13.93 -41.42 -5.46
C LYS A 53 -12.76 -41.35 -6.44
N ASP A 54 -12.39 -40.13 -6.83
CA ASP A 54 -11.32 -39.90 -7.80
C ASP A 54 -10.05 -40.66 -7.40
N PRO A 55 -9.40 -41.35 -8.35
CA PRO A 55 -8.16 -42.06 -8.07
C PRO A 55 -7.16 -41.06 -7.48
N VAL A 56 -6.56 -41.42 -6.34
CA VAL A 56 -5.54 -40.62 -5.65
C VAL A 56 -4.31 -40.56 -6.54
N VAL A 57 -4.27 -39.60 -7.45
CA VAL A 57 -3.12 -39.40 -8.31
C VAL A 57 -2.00 -38.83 -7.44
N LYS A 58 -0.96 -39.63 -7.22
CA LYS A 58 0.22 -39.22 -6.46
C LYS A 58 0.99 -38.17 -7.26
N LEU A 59 1.22 -37.01 -6.66
CA LEU A 59 2.19 -36.05 -7.17
C LEU A 59 3.60 -36.61 -6.95
N GLU A 60 4.52 -36.37 -7.87
CA GLU A 60 5.93 -36.75 -7.72
C GLU A 60 6.74 -35.60 -7.13
N GLU A 61 6.50 -34.38 -7.61
CA GLU A 61 7.20 -33.16 -7.20
C GLU A 61 6.20 -32.01 -7.01
N TYR A 62 6.40 -31.24 -5.95
CA TYR A 62 5.73 -29.97 -5.73
C TYR A 62 6.60 -28.83 -6.23
N LYS A 63 5.94 -27.77 -6.72
CA LYS A 63 6.53 -26.49 -7.06
C LYS A 63 5.89 -25.41 -6.19
N ILE A 64 6.72 -24.63 -5.50
CA ILE A 64 6.31 -23.38 -4.83
C ILE A 64 6.68 -22.23 -5.74
N VAL A 65 5.75 -21.32 -5.96
CA VAL A 65 5.95 -20.07 -6.70
C VAL A 65 5.59 -18.89 -5.80
N LEU A 66 6.52 -17.95 -5.66
CA LEU A 66 6.23 -16.64 -5.07
C LEU A 66 6.00 -15.66 -6.20
N ALA A 67 4.91 -14.90 -6.09
CA ALA A 67 4.55 -13.86 -7.02
C ALA A 67 4.18 -12.59 -6.26
N SER A 68 4.53 -11.46 -6.84
CA SER A 68 4.20 -10.14 -6.31
C SER A 68 3.49 -9.34 -7.39
N ASP A 69 2.41 -8.65 -7.03
CA ASP A 69 1.63 -7.81 -7.94
C ASP A 69 2.47 -6.66 -8.53
N LYS A 70 3.47 -6.19 -7.78
CA LYS A 70 4.40 -5.15 -8.19
C LYS A 70 5.86 -5.54 -7.88
N ASP A 71 6.80 -5.07 -8.69
CA ASP A 71 8.24 -5.17 -8.43
C ASP A 71 8.78 -3.95 -7.65
N LYS A 72 8.08 -2.82 -7.77
CA LYS A 72 8.36 -1.54 -7.14
C LYS A 72 7.14 -1.04 -6.39
N ILE A 73 7.32 -0.64 -5.14
CA ILE A 73 6.26 -0.03 -4.33
C ILE A 73 6.76 1.27 -3.70
N LYS A 74 5.83 2.16 -3.40
CA LYS A 74 6.11 3.35 -2.58
C LYS A 74 6.07 2.97 -1.10
N SER A 75 6.77 3.72 -0.26
CA SER A 75 6.84 3.45 1.18
C SER A 75 5.50 3.45 1.94
N ASN A 76 4.45 4.04 1.36
CA ASN A 76 3.09 4.09 1.91
C ASN A 76 2.11 3.14 1.20
N GLU A 77 2.58 2.34 0.23
CA GLU A 77 1.75 1.38 -0.48
C GLU A 77 1.93 -0.02 0.11
N ASN A 78 0.83 -0.77 0.09
CA ASN A 78 0.84 -2.19 0.42
C ASN A 78 1.13 -3.01 -0.83
N LEU A 79 1.82 -4.13 -0.63
CA LEU A 79 2.15 -5.11 -1.65
C LEU A 79 1.34 -6.39 -1.41
N THR A 80 0.85 -7.02 -2.48
CA THR A 80 0.17 -8.31 -2.39
C THR A 80 1.13 -9.42 -2.80
N LEU A 81 1.59 -10.19 -1.81
CA LEU A 81 2.40 -11.39 -2.04
C LEU A 81 1.48 -12.60 -2.21
N SER A 82 1.49 -13.20 -3.40
CA SER A 82 0.81 -14.46 -3.66
C SER A 82 1.82 -15.61 -3.59
N ILE A 83 1.52 -16.61 -2.77
CA ILE A 83 2.31 -17.84 -2.65
C ILE A 83 1.46 -18.97 -3.20
N TRP A 84 1.93 -19.64 -4.24
CA TRP A 84 1.29 -20.81 -4.81
C TRP A 84 2.12 -22.06 -4.55
N ILE A 85 1.44 -23.17 -4.27
CA ILE A 85 2.03 -24.50 -4.16
C ILE A 85 1.18 -25.50 -4.93
N GLY A 86 1.80 -26.32 -5.79
CA GLY A 86 1.07 -27.31 -6.59
C GLY A 86 1.98 -28.22 -7.41
N ASP A 87 1.42 -28.87 -8.42
CA ASP A 87 2.15 -29.74 -9.33
C ASP A 87 3.20 -28.96 -10.16
N LYS A 88 4.39 -29.53 -10.35
CA LYS A 88 5.47 -28.88 -11.10
C LYS A 88 5.10 -28.54 -12.55
N GLY A 89 4.21 -29.30 -13.18
CA GLY A 89 3.76 -29.10 -14.56
C GLY A 89 2.84 -27.90 -14.74
N ILE A 90 2.35 -27.28 -13.65
CA ILE A 90 1.42 -26.15 -13.71
C ILE A 90 2.15 -24.83 -13.46
N SER A 91 1.82 -23.82 -14.26
CA SER A 91 2.22 -22.44 -14.02
C SER A 91 1.03 -21.65 -13.46
N PRO A 92 1.06 -21.21 -12.19
CA PRO A 92 -0.10 -20.56 -11.56
C PRO A 92 -0.34 -19.13 -12.03
N PHE A 93 0.71 -18.45 -12.48
CA PHE A 93 0.66 -17.06 -12.87
C PHE A 93 1.08 -16.97 -14.34
N ASN A 94 0.35 -16.18 -15.11
CA ASN A 94 0.75 -15.82 -16.45
C ASN A 94 2.02 -14.96 -16.36
N GLU A 95 3.00 -15.20 -17.24
CA GLU A 95 4.33 -14.55 -17.24
C GLU A 95 4.32 -13.04 -17.58
N GLY A 96 3.24 -12.31 -17.28
CA GLY A 96 3.14 -10.87 -17.48
C GLY A 96 4.04 -10.06 -16.53
N ASN A 97 3.62 -8.85 -16.16
CA ASN A 97 4.36 -7.90 -15.30
C ASN A 97 4.60 -8.37 -13.85
N ILE A 98 4.41 -9.65 -13.56
CA ILE A 98 4.51 -10.25 -12.23
C ILE A 98 5.92 -10.81 -12.08
N LYS A 99 6.65 -10.32 -11.09
CA LYS A 99 7.94 -10.89 -10.72
C LYS A 99 7.69 -12.18 -9.95
N GLN A 100 8.24 -13.28 -10.46
CA GLN A 100 8.09 -14.60 -9.85
C GLN A 100 9.42 -15.30 -9.63
N ASP A 101 9.48 -16.11 -8.57
CA ASP A 101 10.57 -17.05 -8.36
C ASP A 101 10.01 -18.38 -7.83
N SER A 102 10.66 -19.49 -8.16
CA SER A 102 10.13 -20.82 -7.88
C SER A 102 11.16 -21.82 -7.38
N ASN A 103 10.70 -22.76 -6.56
CA ASN A 103 11.50 -23.88 -6.07
C ASN A 103 10.70 -25.18 -6.14
N THR A 104 11.39 -26.30 -6.31
CA THR A 104 10.78 -27.63 -6.48
C THR A 104 11.31 -28.63 -5.46
N PHE A 105 10.46 -29.53 -4.97
CA PHE A 105 10.82 -30.54 -3.96
C PHE A 105 9.93 -31.78 -4.10
N PRO A 106 10.38 -32.96 -3.62
CA PRO A 106 9.62 -34.19 -3.77
C PRO A 106 8.31 -34.14 -2.96
N ALA A 107 7.23 -34.65 -3.56
CA ALA A 107 5.89 -34.64 -2.96
C ALA A 107 5.68 -35.69 -1.86
N ARG A 108 6.64 -36.61 -1.68
CA ARG A 108 6.65 -37.63 -0.62
C ARG A 108 6.80 -37.05 0.79
N LEU A 109 6.98 -35.74 0.92
CA LEU A 109 7.25 -35.05 2.18
C LEU A 109 5.99 -34.63 2.97
N GLY A 110 4.80 -34.73 2.37
CA GLY A 110 3.53 -34.37 3.01
C GLY A 110 2.48 -33.92 2.00
N GLN A 111 1.20 -34.10 2.31
CA GLN A 111 0.08 -33.66 1.46
C GLN A 111 -0.54 -32.34 1.93
N TYR A 112 -0.16 -31.89 3.12
CA TYR A 112 -0.67 -30.67 3.74
C TYR A 112 0.49 -29.72 4.01
N ALA A 113 0.20 -28.43 3.99
CA ALA A 113 1.19 -27.38 4.17
C ALA A 113 0.68 -26.27 5.08
N LYS A 114 1.59 -25.77 5.91
CA LYS A 114 1.47 -24.45 6.55
C LYS A 114 2.50 -23.53 5.93
N ILE A 115 2.03 -22.42 5.37
CA ILE A 115 2.86 -21.47 4.62
C ILE A 115 2.96 -20.19 5.42
N GLU A 116 4.19 -19.71 5.63
CA GLU A 116 4.46 -18.46 6.34
C GLU A 116 5.44 -17.62 5.50
N PRO A 117 5.08 -16.38 5.11
CA PRO A 117 6.03 -15.50 4.45
C PRO A 117 7.13 -15.05 5.43
N TYR A 118 8.35 -14.93 4.92
CA TYR A 118 9.50 -14.42 5.63
C TYR A 118 9.98 -13.12 4.96
N ALA A 119 9.63 -12.00 5.58
CA ALA A 119 9.94 -10.66 5.09
C ALA A 119 10.24 -9.72 6.28
N PRO A 120 11.47 -9.72 6.83
CA PRO A 120 11.78 -9.03 8.09
C PRO A 120 11.57 -7.51 8.02
N ASP A 121 11.78 -6.91 6.84
CA ASP A 121 11.61 -5.48 6.59
C ASP A 121 10.16 -5.06 6.28
N PHE A 122 9.20 -5.99 6.37
CA PHE A 122 7.78 -5.73 6.15
C PHE A 122 6.95 -6.09 7.39
N ASN A 123 5.84 -5.38 7.56
CA ASN A 123 4.74 -5.82 8.40
C ASN A 123 3.83 -6.72 7.55
N ILE A 124 3.54 -7.90 8.05
CA ILE A 124 2.77 -8.92 7.34
C ILE A 124 1.37 -8.96 7.93
N SER A 125 0.37 -8.72 7.10
CA SER A 125 -1.05 -8.85 7.44
C SER A 125 -1.64 -9.99 6.62
N SER A 126 -2.36 -10.89 7.29
CA SER A 126 -2.95 -12.09 6.69
C SER A 126 -4.19 -12.52 7.46
N PRO A 127 -5.20 -13.08 6.78
CA PRO A 127 -6.11 -14.00 7.46
C PRO A 127 -5.35 -15.26 7.88
N ASP A 128 -5.77 -15.92 8.96
CA ASP A 128 -5.20 -17.20 9.37
C ASP A 128 -5.64 -18.28 8.38
N TYR A 129 -4.71 -18.73 7.53
CA TYR A 129 -4.97 -19.74 6.52
C TYR A 129 -4.91 -21.17 7.08
N GLY A 130 -4.45 -21.36 8.33
CA GLY A 130 -4.38 -22.67 8.95
C GLY A 130 -3.52 -23.69 8.18
N CYS A 131 -3.98 -24.94 8.18
CA CYS A 131 -3.39 -26.03 7.41
C CYS A 131 -4.11 -26.15 6.07
N ILE A 132 -3.37 -26.09 4.97
CA ILE A 132 -3.95 -26.24 3.63
C ILE A 132 -3.58 -27.60 3.03
N ARG A 133 -4.53 -28.23 2.33
CA ARG A 133 -4.25 -29.40 1.49
C ARG A 133 -3.65 -28.93 0.17
N ILE A 134 -2.55 -29.52 -0.24
CA ILE A 134 -1.90 -29.18 -1.52
C ILE A 134 -2.65 -29.86 -2.65
N ASP A 135 -3.37 -29.08 -3.45
CA ASP A 135 -4.07 -29.59 -4.63
C ASP A 135 -3.11 -29.76 -5.82
N LYS A 136 -3.49 -30.59 -6.79
CA LYS A 136 -2.72 -30.78 -8.03
C LYS A 136 -2.79 -29.55 -8.92
N SER A 137 -3.97 -28.93 -9.03
CA SER A 137 -4.17 -27.61 -9.64
C SER A 137 -3.45 -26.50 -8.87
N GLY A 138 -3.09 -26.81 -7.63
CA GLY A 138 -2.35 -25.98 -6.70
C GLY A 138 -3.23 -25.05 -5.89
N SER A 139 -2.64 -24.51 -4.83
CA SER A 139 -3.32 -23.70 -3.84
C SER A 139 -2.63 -22.35 -3.75
N VAL A 140 -3.39 -21.27 -3.89
CA VAL A 140 -2.90 -19.88 -3.79
C VAL A 140 -3.25 -19.33 -2.42
N ILE A 141 -2.27 -18.73 -1.75
CA ILE A 141 -2.44 -17.96 -0.51
C ILE A 141 -1.94 -16.54 -0.74
N GLN A 142 -2.64 -15.54 -0.22
CA GLN A 142 -2.30 -14.13 -0.41
C GLN A 142 -1.97 -13.45 0.92
N TYR A 143 -0.89 -12.66 0.92
CA TYR A 143 -0.44 -11.90 2.06
C TYR A 143 -0.34 -10.43 1.70
N THR A 144 -0.76 -9.54 2.59
CA THR A 144 -0.55 -8.11 2.44
C THR A 144 0.71 -7.71 3.19
N LEU A 145 1.66 -7.09 2.50
CA LEU A 145 2.93 -6.63 3.07
C LEU A 145 2.98 -5.12 3.06
N SER A 146 3.29 -4.52 4.21
CA SER A 146 3.51 -3.07 4.35
C SER A 146 4.98 -2.81 4.71
N PRO A 147 5.73 -2.02 3.95
CA PRO A 147 7.15 -1.81 4.22
C PRO A 147 7.36 -1.05 5.55
N LYS A 148 8.30 -1.52 6.39
CA LYS A 148 8.67 -0.84 7.64
C LYS A 148 9.60 0.35 7.41
N LYS A 149 10.42 0.26 6.36
CA LYS A 149 11.44 1.24 5.99
C LYS A 149 11.10 1.90 4.67
N THR A 150 11.60 3.12 4.50
CA THR A 150 11.09 4.03 3.47
C THR A 150 11.80 3.90 2.11
N LYS A 151 13.03 3.36 2.05
CA LYS A 151 13.74 3.10 0.79
C LYS A 151 14.57 1.83 0.88
N GLY A 152 14.69 1.09 -0.22
CA GLY A 152 15.71 0.05 -0.34
C GLY A 152 15.28 -1.12 -1.21
N ILE A 153 16.21 -2.05 -1.39
CA ILE A 153 15.95 -3.33 -2.04
C ILE A 153 15.78 -4.37 -0.95
N TYR A 154 14.62 -5.01 -0.93
CA TYR A 154 14.24 -5.97 0.11
C TYR A 154 14.04 -7.35 -0.47
N ARG A 155 14.26 -8.34 0.39
CA ARG A 155 14.23 -9.76 0.07
C ARG A 155 13.09 -10.42 0.81
N ILE A 156 12.22 -11.09 0.07
CA ILE A 156 11.02 -11.77 0.56
C ILE A 156 11.16 -13.24 0.18
N SER A 157 10.96 -14.14 1.13
CA SER A 157 10.85 -15.57 0.86
C SER A 157 9.63 -16.14 1.57
N ALA A 158 9.34 -17.42 1.37
CA ALA A 158 8.31 -18.14 2.09
C ALA A 158 8.90 -19.40 2.70
N ILE A 159 8.46 -19.70 3.91
CA ILE A 159 8.74 -20.95 4.61
C ILE A 159 7.47 -21.80 4.51
N VAL A 160 7.61 -22.98 3.94
CA VAL A 160 6.54 -23.97 3.79
C VAL A 160 6.88 -25.15 4.67
N LYS A 161 6.04 -25.41 5.67
CA LYS A 161 6.13 -26.57 6.56
C LYS A 161 5.17 -27.62 6.03
N LEU A 162 5.70 -28.76 5.59
CA LEU A 162 4.90 -29.87 5.05
C LEU A 162 4.54 -30.86 6.16
N TYR A 163 3.33 -31.42 6.06
CA TYR A 163 2.75 -32.37 7.02
C TYR A 163 2.05 -33.51 6.29
N GLU A 164 2.01 -34.67 6.95
CA GLU A 164 1.28 -35.85 6.46
C GLU A 164 -0.22 -35.78 6.80
N GLY A 165 -0.57 -35.20 7.96
CA GLY A 165 -1.95 -35.10 8.47
C GLY A 165 -2.63 -33.78 8.17
N GLU A 166 -3.97 -33.81 8.15
CA GLU A 166 -4.84 -32.68 7.78
C GLU A 166 -4.85 -31.52 8.76
N ASP A 167 -4.56 -31.79 10.03
CA ASP A 167 -4.51 -30.78 11.09
C ASP A 167 -3.14 -30.09 11.18
N CYS A 168 -2.18 -30.42 10.30
CA CYS A 168 -0.78 -30.00 10.40
C CYS A 168 -0.15 -30.32 11.77
N ILE A 169 -0.54 -31.44 12.37
CA ILE A 169 0.02 -31.96 13.62
C ILE A 169 1.13 -32.96 13.28
N GLY A 170 2.26 -32.86 13.97
CA GLY A 170 3.40 -33.79 13.83
C GLY A 170 4.71 -33.07 13.51
N THR A 171 5.69 -33.83 13.04
CA THR A 171 7.02 -33.32 12.70
C THR A 171 6.98 -32.61 11.34
N PRO A 172 7.14 -31.28 11.29
CA PRO A 172 7.14 -30.56 10.02
C PRO A 172 8.41 -30.85 9.23
N VAL A 173 8.29 -30.94 7.90
CA VAL A 173 9.44 -30.88 6.99
C VAL A 173 9.52 -29.47 6.40
N PRO A 174 10.39 -28.59 6.92
CA PRO A 174 10.48 -27.22 6.44
C PRO A 174 11.17 -27.17 5.07
N LYS A 175 10.59 -26.38 4.16
CA LYS A 175 11.15 -26.01 2.87
C LYS A 175 11.06 -24.51 2.69
N THR A 176 12.07 -23.95 2.06
CA THR A 176 12.11 -22.51 1.79
C THR A 176 11.97 -22.29 0.29
N SER A 177 11.18 -21.30 -0.08
CA SER A 177 11.16 -20.82 -1.45
C SER A 177 12.45 -20.10 -1.80
N ARG A 178 12.61 -19.77 -3.09
CA ARG A 178 13.60 -18.76 -3.47
C ARG A 178 13.16 -17.37 -3.05
N THR A 179 14.10 -16.44 -3.14
CA THR A 179 13.98 -15.08 -2.61
C THR A 179 13.54 -14.12 -3.71
N LEU A 180 12.35 -13.56 -3.56
CA LEU A 180 11.84 -12.49 -4.38
C LEU A 180 12.43 -11.14 -3.92
N THR A 181 12.91 -10.34 -4.87
CA THR A 181 13.51 -9.04 -4.58
C THR A 181 12.57 -7.90 -4.97
N ILE A 182 12.18 -7.06 -4.01
CA ILE A 182 11.26 -5.93 -4.18
C ILE A 182 11.99 -4.62 -3.91
N THR A 183 11.74 -3.61 -4.73
CA THR A 183 12.33 -2.28 -4.55
C THR A 183 11.29 -1.35 -3.93
N VAL A 184 11.60 -0.75 -2.78
CA VAL A 184 10.77 0.29 -2.17
C VAL A 184 11.39 1.64 -2.52
N GLU A 185 10.58 2.45 -3.19
CA GLU A 185 10.93 3.81 -3.58
C GLU A 185 10.32 4.83 -2.61
N LEU A 186 11.05 5.92 -2.39
CA LEU A 186 10.59 7.04 -1.60
C LEU A 186 9.70 7.94 -2.45
N ASN A 187 8.53 8.30 -1.92
CA ASN A 187 7.88 9.52 -2.36
C ASN A 187 8.61 10.72 -1.73
N LEU A 188 9.64 11.21 -2.42
CA LEU A 188 10.35 12.42 -1.99
C LEU A 188 9.40 13.62 -1.87
N TRP A 189 8.43 13.72 -2.78
CA TRP A 189 7.43 14.79 -2.76
C TRP A 189 6.59 14.81 -1.49
N ASP A 190 6.13 13.64 -1.03
CA ASP A 190 5.31 13.55 0.19
C ASP A 190 6.12 13.96 1.42
N GLN A 191 7.41 13.57 1.49
CA GLN A 191 8.28 13.96 2.60
C GLN A 191 8.66 15.45 2.57
N ILE A 192 8.90 15.99 1.38
CA ILE A 192 9.23 17.41 1.20
C ILE A 192 8.02 18.29 1.56
N LEU A 193 6.82 17.94 1.11
CA LEU A 193 5.59 18.67 1.46
C LEU A 193 5.35 18.68 2.97
N PHE A 194 5.49 17.54 3.63
CA PHE A 194 5.34 17.45 5.08
C PHE A 194 6.37 18.31 5.82
N LYS A 195 7.63 18.32 5.36
CA LYS A 195 8.69 19.15 5.95
C LYS A 195 8.54 20.64 5.64
N LEU A 196 8.03 20.99 4.47
CA LEU A 196 7.71 22.36 4.07
C LEU A 196 6.57 22.95 4.87
N GLU A 197 5.59 22.15 5.28
CA GLU A 197 4.51 22.63 6.14
C GLU A 197 5.05 23.03 7.53
N GLU A 198 5.89 22.16 8.11
CA GLU A 198 6.55 22.40 9.40
C GLU A 198 7.49 23.62 9.34
N LEU A 199 8.34 23.69 8.31
CA LEU A 199 9.26 24.82 8.08
C LEU A 199 8.53 26.11 7.67
N GLY A 200 7.43 25.97 6.93
CA GLY A 200 6.65 27.07 6.38
C GLY A 200 5.99 27.89 7.47
N SER A 201 5.46 27.24 8.52
CA SER A 201 4.88 27.95 9.67
C SER A 201 5.90 28.84 10.37
N ILE A 202 7.10 28.31 10.65
CA ILE A 202 8.20 29.04 11.31
C ILE A 202 8.71 30.16 10.40
N PHE A 203 8.88 29.87 9.11
CA PHE A 203 9.31 30.85 8.13
C PHE A 203 8.31 32.00 8.01
N TRP A 204 7.01 31.71 7.94
CA TRP A 204 5.96 32.72 7.83
C TRP A 204 5.90 33.64 9.04
N ASP A 205 6.02 33.10 10.25
CA ASP A 205 6.05 33.93 11.47
C ASP A 205 7.24 34.90 11.48
N LYS A 206 8.42 34.42 11.09
CA LYS A 206 9.62 35.28 10.99
C LYS A 206 9.52 36.30 9.87
N LEU A 207 8.96 35.90 8.72
CA LEU A 207 8.75 36.79 7.60
C LEU A 207 7.77 37.93 7.98
N LEU A 208 6.63 37.60 8.61
CA LEU A 208 5.67 38.60 9.10
C LEU A 208 6.29 39.53 10.15
N SER A 209 7.09 38.99 11.08
CA SER A 209 7.82 39.82 12.05
C SER A 209 8.81 40.78 11.39
N PHE A 210 9.52 40.32 10.35
CA PHE A 210 10.42 41.17 9.58
C PHE A 210 9.67 42.31 8.88
N TRP A 211 8.55 42.00 8.21
CA TRP A 211 7.73 43.01 7.55
C TRP A 211 7.12 44.01 8.54
N GLY A 212 6.70 43.57 9.73
CA GLY A 212 6.24 44.46 10.80
C GLY A 212 7.32 45.44 11.26
N ALA A 213 8.55 44.95 11.44
CA ALA A 213 9.71 45.79 11.78
C ALA A 213 10.08 46.77 10.63
N LEU A 214 10.02 46.30 9.39
CA LEU A 214 10.31 47.13 8.21
C LEU A 214 9.27 48.26 8.06
N LEU A 215 7.98 47.95 8.23
CA LEU A 215 6.90 48.93 8.18
C LEU A 215 7.06 49.99 9.27
N THR A 216 7.31 49.57 10.51
CA THR A 216 7.53 50.51 11.63
C THR A 216 8.76 51.39 11.40
N PHE A 217 9.83 50.85 10.84
CA PHE A 217 11.01 51.62 10.45
C PHE A 217 10.69 52.68 9.38
N LEU A 218 9.98 52.31 8.32
CA LEU A 218 9.56 53.24 7.27
C LEU A 218 8.66 54.36 7.82
N PHE A 219 7.67 54.03 8.65
CA PHE A 219 6.81 55.03 9.30
C PHE A 219 7.60 55.94 10.23
N GLY A 220 8.59 55.42 10.95
CA GLY A 220 9.49 56.20 11.79
C GLY A 220 10.25 57.27 10.99
N ILE A 221 10.76 56.90 9.80
CA ILE A 221 11.44 57.83 8.89
C ILE A 221 10.47 58.91 8.39
N VAL A 222 9.27 58.53 7.94
CA VAL A 222 8.25 59.47 7.43
C VAL A 222 7.84 60.46 8.54
N PHE A 223 7.59 59.96 9.76
CA PHE A 223 7.22 60.80 10.90
C PHE A 223 8.32 61.82 11.25
N LEU A 224 9.59 61.40 11.24
CA LEU A 224 10.73 62.30 11.43
C LEU A 224 10.83 63.37 10.35
N TYR A 225 10.58 63.00 9.09
CA TYR A 225 10.60 63.94 7.96
C TYR A 225 9.50 65.02 8.10
N VAL A 226 8.28 64.61 8.44
CA VAL A 226 7.14 65.51 8.65
C VAL A 226 7.41 66.46 9.83
N LYS A 227 7.93 65.94 10.96
CA LYS A 227 8.27 66.75 12.15
C LYS A 227 9.32 67.82 11.81
N ARG A 228 10.34 67.47 11.01
CA ARG A 228 11.37 68.42 10.55
C ARG A 228 10.80 69.50 9.64
N LYS A 229 9.86 69.16 8.76
CA LYS A 229 9.23 70.13 7.85
C LYS A 229 8.43 71.18 8.62
N PHE A 230 7.54 70.77 9.53
CA PHE A 230 6.72 71.70 10.31
C PHE A 230 7.50 72.56 11.31
N SER A 231 8.71 72.14 11.71
CA SER A 231 9.56 72.95 12.59
C SER A 231 10.25 74.11 11.87
N LYS A 232 10.39 74.04 10.53
CA LYS A 232 11.01 75.11 9.73
C LYS A 232 10.07 76.29 9.46
N ASP A 233 8.76 76.07 9.44
CA ASP A 233 7.77 77.14 9.16
C ASP A 233 7.44 78.02 10.39
N LYS A 234 8.06 77.74 11.56
CA LYS A 234 7.91 78.53 12.80
C LYS A 234 9.12 79.43 13.12
N SER A 235 10.09 79.53 12.21
CA SER A 235 11.22 80.47 12.29
C SER A 235 11.16 81.45 11.14
#